data_AF-A0A382UK96-F1
#
_entry.id   AF-A0A382UK96-F1
#
_cell.length_a   1.000
_cell.length_b   1.000
_cell.length_c   1.000
_cell.angle_alpha   90.00
_cell.angle_beta   90.00
_cell.angle_gamma   90.00
#
_symmetry.space_group_name_H-M   'P 1'
#
loop_
_entity.id
_entity.type
_entity.pdbx_description
1 polymer ?
#
loop_
_entity_poly.entity_id
_entity_poly.type
_entity_poly.pdbx_seq_one_letter_code
_entity_poly.pdbx_strand_id
1 'polypeptide(L)'
;VRGGSKEGLQVDFSHVTELTNGTKIDPSKIYGVIYAGPYPFEDSETGFKYRRYRVGASIVNGKAVLGVGSLLNPPLNSEGWTDAGQLGVSFTIFSMEKGKDRRLGSYTTMLAFRKKGELYLRVPALVEGPLVNLASSDDPGSVTVSFISEEKVKGKVIVSGAKAGKLVFEDSEPLLQHEILLKDLQPATTYRYRVQVGDFLSSPAELRTAPPKGFESVRFAYLGDTRGGYGGGLKSHMGVNFSTVERLCSIAYSKGAQYLAVGGDLVNGYSAVPGDFNLQLHAWKQAVAGFW
;
A
#
# COMPACT_ATOMS: atom_id res chain seq x y z
N VAL A 1 -4.24 -9.77 9.27
CA VAL A 1 -5.17 -10.84 8.80
C VAL A 1 -4.33 -12.09 8.60
N ARG A 2 -4.71 -13.22 9.20
CA ARG A 2 -3.84 -14.42 9.30
C ARG A 2 -4.36 -15.63 8.53
N GLY A 3 -5.60 -15.61 8.05
CA GLY A 3 -6.21 -16.73 7.34
C GLY A 3 -7.48 -16.32 6.62
N GLY A 4 -8.26 -17.31 6.20
CA GLY A 4 -9.55 -17.09 5.57
C GLY A 4 -10.43 -18.34 5.61
N SER A 5 -11.72 -18.13 5.40
CA SER A 5 -12.79 -19.13 5.51
C SER A 5 -13.86 -18.87 4.46
N LYS A 6 -14.99 -19.59 4.54
CA LYS A 6 -16.14 -19.35 3.65
C LYS A 6 -16.82 -18.00 3.93
N GLU A 7 -16.73 -17.54 5.17
CA GLU A 7 -17.34 -16.32 5.66
C GLU A 7 -16.49 -15.07 5.36
N GLY A 8 -15.20 -15.24 5.02
CA GLY A 8 -14.30 -14.16 4.62
C GLY A 8 -12.88 -14.30 5.17
N LEU A 9 -12.19 -13.17 5.35
CA LEU A 9 -10.82 -13.13 5.85
C LEU A 9 -10.77 -13.08 7.38
N GLN A 10 -9.90 -13.86 8.00
CA GLN A 10 -9.78 -13.96 9.44
C GLN A 10 -8.76 -12.97 10.00
N VAL A 11 -9.22 -12.07 10.87
CA VAL A 11 -8.40 -11.16 11.66
C VAL A 11 -8.15 -11.82 13.01
N ASP A 12 -6.87 -11.95 13.38
CA ASP A 12 -6.48 -12.56 14.65
C ASP A 12 -5.27 -11.81 15.22
N PHE A 13 -5.46 -11.18 16.38
CA PHE A 13 -4.44 -10.45 17.13
C PHE A 13 -3.83 -11.27 18.28
N SER A 14 -4.18 -12.56 18.46
CA SER A 14 -3.70 -13.40 19.58
C SER A 14 -2.18 -13.47 19.72
N HIS A 15 -1.44 -13.23 18.64
CA HIS A 15 0.02 -13.20 18.59
C HIS A 15 0.63 -11.81 18.89
N VAL A 16 -0.18 -10.76 19.00
CA VAL A 16 0.26 -9.38 19.20
C VAL A 16 0.30 -9.08 20.70
N THR A 17 1.39 -9.48 21.34
CA THR A 17 1.62 -9.26 22.78
C THR A 17 2.34 -7.94 23.08
N GLU A 18 2.81 -7.25 22.05
CA GLU A 18 3.54 -5.99 22.15
C GLU A 18 3.18 -5.08 20.97
N LEU A 19 2.99 -3.79 21.25
CA LEU A 19 2.76 -2.74 20.24
C LEU A 19 4.07 -2.31 19.58
N THR A 20 3.97 -1.61 18.46
CA THR A 20 5.14 -1.08 17.71
C THR A 20 6.01 -0.10 18.50
N ASN A 21 5.50 0.43 19.61
CA ASN A 21 6.24 1.30 20.54
C ASN A 21 6.83 0.53 21.75
N GLY A 22 6.82 -0.80 21.73
CA GLY A 22 7.35 -1.65 22.81
C GLY A 22 6.39 -1.86 23.99
N THR A 23 5.18 -1.28 23.97
CA THR A 23 4.22 -1.49 25.06
C THR A 23 3.66 -2.91 25.01
N LYS A 24 3.83 -3.68 26.09
CA LYS A 24 3.18 -4.97 26.27
C LYS A 24 1.66 -4.83 26.42
N ILE A 25 0.92 -5.75 25.81
CA ILE A 25 -0.55 -5.79 25.85
C ILE A 25 -1.04 -7.23 25.99
N ASP A 26 -2.28 -7.39 26.46
CA ASP A 26 -2.98 -8.67 26.51
C ASP A 26 -3.87 -8.80 25.26
N PRO A 27 -3.55 -9.70 24.31
CA PRO A 27 -4.32 -9.89 23.09
C PRO A 27 -5.81 -10.20 23.33
N SER A 28 -6.13 -10.88 24.43
CA SER A 28 -7.52 -11.26 24.74
C SER A 28 -8.39 -10.07 25.11
N LYS A 29 -7.77 -8.94 25.47
CA LYS A 29 -8.45 -7.69 25.81
C LYS A 29 -8.59 -6.74 24.64
N ILE A 30 -8.05 -7.11 23.47
CA ILE A 30 -8.12 -6.29 22.27
C ILE A 30 -9.56 -6.30 21.73
N TYR A 31 -10.09 -5.11 21.44
CA TYR A 31 -11.34 -4.93 20.74
C TYR A 31 -11.27 -3.71 19.82
N GLY A 32 -12.27 -3.52 18.96
CA GLY A 32 -12.34 -2.35 18.09
C GLY A 32 -13.08 -2.63 16.80
N VAL A 33 -12.66 -1.97 15.73
CA VAL A 33 -13.27 -2.10 14.41
C VAL A 33 -12.20 -2.25 13.33
N ILE A 34 -12.51 -3.07 12.34
CA ILE A 34 -11.77 -3.17 11.08
C ILE A 34 -12.69 -2.74 9.94
N TYR A 35 -12.15 -1.94 9.03
CA TYR A 35 -12.77 -1.60 7.76
C TYR A 35 -11.86 -2.01 6.62
N ALA A 36 -12.45 -2.43 5.51
CA ALA A 36 -11.71 -2.75 4.30
C ALA A 36 -12.51 -2.39 3.06
N GLY A 37 -11.81 -2.26 1.94
CA GLY A 37 -12.43 -2.14 0.63
C GLY A 37 -11.38 -1.96 -0.45
N PRO A 38 -11.82 -1.71 -1.69
CA PRO A 38 -10.91 -1.81 -2.82
C PRO A 38 -9.75 -0.83 -2.80
N TYR A 39 -8.60 -1.32 -3.27
CA TYR A 39 -7.45 -0.50 -3.64
C TYR A 39 -6.76 -1.07 -4.88
N PRO A 40 -6.53 -0.23 -5.91
CA PRO A 40 -7.19 1.07 -6.12
C PRO A 40 -8.72 0.91 -6.27
N PHE A 41 -9.47 1.87 -5.73
CA PHE A 41 -10.91 1.97 -5.95
C PHE A 41 -11.19 2.76 -7.23
N GLU A 42 -12.15 2.30 -8.04
CA GLU A 42 -12.49 2.91 -9.35
C GLU A 42 -11.28 2.98 -10.32
N ASP A 43 -10.42 1.95 -10.31
CA ASP A 43 -9.16 1.90 -11.06
C ASP A 43 -9.30 2.12 -12.58
N SER A 44 -10.46 1.78 -13.15
CA SER A 44 -10.77 2.02 -14.56
C SER A 44 -11.28 3.43 -14.87
N GLU A 45 -11.67 4.20 -13.85
CA GLU A 45 -12.30 5.52 -14.00
C GLU A 45 -11.38 6.66 -13.58
N THR A 46 -10.45 6.43 -12.65
CA THR A 46 -9.48 7.42 -12.16
C THR A 46 -8.04 6.95 -12.35
N GLY A 47 -7.18 7.86 -12.82
CA GLY A 47 -5.74 7.61 -12.85
C GLY A 47 -5.05 7.78 -11.48
N PHE A 48 -5.66 8.53 -10.55
CA PHE A 48 -5.15 8.66 -9.18
C PHE A 48 -5.66 7.51 -8.32
N LYS A 49 -4.75 6.73 -7.74
CA LYS A 49 -5.12 5.53 -6.97
C LYS A 49 -5.48 5.89 -5.53
N TYR A 50 -6.68 5.52 -5.10
CA TYR A 50 -7.14 5.79 -3.73
C TYR A 50 -7.93 4.60 -3.17
N ARG A 51 -8.22 4.65 -1.86
CA ARG A 51 -8.95 3.61 -1.14
C ARG A 51 -10.39 4.01 -0.90
N ARG A 52 -11.30 3.03 -0.93
CA ARG A 52 -12.65 3.22 -0.40
C ARG A 52 -13.06 2.04 0.47
N TYR A 53 -13.26 2.29 1.75
CA TYR A 53 -13.74 1.27 2.68
C TYR A 53 -15.24 1.00 2.45
N ARG A 54 -15.61 -0.27 2.26
CA ARG A 54 -16.95 -0.71 1.86
C ARG A 54 -17.52 -1.80 2.78
N VAL A 55 -16.65 -2.52 3.49
CA VAL A 55 -17.01 -3.56 4.44
C VAL A 55 -16.33 -3.31 5.77
N GLY A 56 -16.89 -3.85 6.85
CA GLY A 56 -16.28 -3.78 8.17
C GLY A 56 -16.76 -4.88 9.10
N ALA A 57 -16.05 -5.04 10.20
CA ALA A 57 -16.38 -5.99 11.26
C ALA A 57 -15.91 -5.45 12.62
N SER A 58 -16.60 -5.86 13.68
CA SER A 58 -16.14 -5.61 15.04
C SER A 58 -15.06 -6.62 15.41
N ILE A 59 -14.00 -6.13 16.05
CA ILE A 59 -12.97 -6.95 16.68
C ILE A 59 -13.39 -7.20 18.12
N VAL A 60 -13.52 -8.47 18.48
CA VAL A 60 -13.88 -8.93 19.82
C VAL A 60 -12.85 -9.95 20.29
N ASN A 61 -12.26 -9.74 21.47
CA ASN A 61 -11.21 -10.59 22.04
C ASN A 61 -10.07 -10.86 21.04
N GLY A 62 -9.66 -9.81 20.34
CA GLY A 62 -8.59 -9.85 19.34
C GLY A 62 -8.96 -10.52 18.02
N LYS A 63 -10.22 -10.87 17.77
CA LYS A 63 -10.64 -11.62 16.58
C LYS A 63 -11.78 -10.94 15.83
N ALA A 64 -11.78 -11.08 14.50
CA ALA A 64 -12.89 -10.67 13.63
C ALA A 64 -12.90 -11.50 12.34
N VAL A 65 -14.05 -11.53 11.65
CA VAL A 65 -14.16 -12.07 10.29
C VAL A 65 -14.60 -10.95 9.37
N LEU A 66 -13.78 -10.65 8.37
CA LEU A 66 -14.03 -9.62 7.38
C LEU A 66 -14.69 -10.25 6.14
N GLY A 67 -15.99 -10.03 5.98
CA GLY A 67 -16.79 -10.57 4.87
C GLY A 67 -16.49 -9.93 3.52
N VAL A 68 -15.34 -10.28 2.91
CA VAL A 68 -14.87 -9.70 1.64
C VAL A 68 -15.68 -10.17 0.42
N GLY A 69 -16.53 -11.17 0.56
CA GLY A 69 -17.31 -11.73 -0.55
C GLY A 69 -18.24 -10.73 -1.23
N SER A 70 -18.78 -9.77 -0.48
CA SER A 70 -19.63 -8.73 -1.04
C SER A 70 -18.89 -7.78 -2.00
N LEU A 71 -17.56 -7.67 -1.88
CA LEU A 71 -16.71 -6.86 -2.77
C LEU A 71 -16.54 -7.48 -4.16
N LEU A 72 -16.96 -8.74 -4.36
CA LEU A 72 -17.00 -9.37 -5.68
C LEU A 72 -18.34 -9.13 -6.39
N ASN A 73 -19.35 -8.63 -5.67
CA ASN A 73 -20.69 -8.40 -6.23
C ASN A 73 -20.72 -7.07 -7.01
N PRO A 74 -21.38 -7.00 -8.18
CA PRO A 74 -21.38 -5.81 -9.03
C PRO A 74 -21.65 -4.47 -8.33
N PRO A 75 -22.57 -4.35 -7.33
CA PRO A 75 -22.82 -3.08 -6.66
C PRO A 75 -21.64 -2.52 -5.84
N LEU A 76 -20.69 -3.37 -5.44
CA LEU A 76 -19.53 -3.01 -4.62
C LEU A 76 -18.19 -3.31 -5.30
N ASN A 77 -18.22 -3.69 -6.57
CA ASN A 77 -17.07 -4.17 -7.35
C ASN A 77 -16.83 -3.25 -8.56
N SER A 78 -16.36 -2.05 -8.30
CA SER A 78 -15.94 -1.10 -9.35
C SER A 78 -14.67 -1.56 -10.09
N GLU A 79 -13.97 -2.55 -9.53
CA GLU A 79 -12.66 -3.01 -9.98
C GLU A 79 -12.75 -4.22 -10.92
N GLY A 80 -13.97 -4.73 -11.15
CA GLY A 80 -14.22 -5.87 -12.04
C GLY A 80 -13.61 -7.18 -11.53
N TRP A 81 -13.42 -7.32 -10.22
CA TRP A 81 -12.84 -8.51 -9.63
C TRP A 81 -13.75 -9.73 -9.78
N THR A 82 -13.20 -10.84 -10.24
CA THR A 82 -13.93 -12.11 -10.37
C THR A 82 -13.76 -12.97 -9.13
N ASP A 83 -12.50 -13.17 -8.73
CA ASP A 83 -12.09 -14.14 -7.74
C ASP A 83 -10.84 -13.69 -6.98
N ALA A 84 -10.33 -12.47 -7.18
CA ALA A 84 -9.20 -11.94 -6.43
C ALA A 84 -9.24 -10.42 -6.39
N GLY A 85 -8.63 -9.83 -5.36
CA GLY A 85 -8.56 -8.37 -5.21
C GLY A 85 -7.53 -7.92 -4.17
N GLN A 86 -7.13 -6.65 -4.26
CA GLN A 86 -6.29 -5.97 -3.28
C GLN A 86 -7.12 -4.98 -2.46
N LEU A 87 -6.98 -5.05 -1.15
CA LEU A 87 -7.77 -4.28 -0.20
C LEU A 87 -6.91 -3.28 0.54
N GLY A 88 -7.37 -2.03 0.62
CA GLY A 88 -6.98 -1.14 1.69
C GLY A 88 -7.70 -1.54 2.97
N VAL A 89 -6.96 -1.60 4.08
CA VAL A 89 -7.50 -1.98 5.39
C VAL A 89 -7.19 -0.90 6.42
N SER A 90 -8.16 -0.61 7.28
CA SER A 90 -8.05 0.30 8.41
C SER A 90 -8.50 -0.39 9.69
N PHE A 91 -7.74 -0.22 10.76
CA PHE A 91 -8.07 -0.70 12.10
C PHE A 91 -8.19 0.49 13.04
N THR A 92 -9.11 0.44 13.98
CA THR A 92 -9.06 1.26 15.20
C THR A 92 -9.23 0.32 16.38
N ILE A 93 -8.22 0.32 17.25
CA ILE A 93 -8.03 -0.74 18.24
C ILE A 93 -7.95 -0.13 19.64
N PHE A 94 -8.58 -0.82 20.58
CA PHE A 94 -8.61 -0.53 22.01
C PHE A 94 -8.23 -1.79 22.80
N SER A 95 -7.78 -1.59 24.04
CA SER A 95 -7.63 -2.65 25.03
C SER A 95 -8.59 -2.39 26.18
N MET A 96 -9.34 -3.41 26.58
CA MET A 96 -10.18 -3.37 27.77
C MET A 96 -9.30 -3.22 29.01
N GLU A 97 -9.59 -2.21 29.84
CA GLU A 97 -8.87 -1.97 31.10
C GLU A 97 -9.86 -1.60 32.21
N LYS A 98 -9.47 -1.81 33.47
CA LYS A 98 -10.35 -1.50 34.60
C LYS A 98 -10.56 0.02 34.69
N GLY A 99 -11.79 0.47 34.48
CA GLY A 99 -12.21 1.87 34.65
C GLY A 99 -12.28 2.66 33.35
N LYS A 100 -11.19 2.69 32.57
CA LYS A 100 -11.16 3.37 31.27
C LYS A 100 -10.37 2.58 30.25
N ASP A 101 -11.01 2.27 29.13
CA ASP A 101 -10.35 1.57 28.04
C ASP A 101 -9.23 2.41 27.43
N ARG A 102 -8.16 1.71 27.08
CA ARG A 102 -6.97 2.31 26.48
C ARG A 102 -7.07 2.22 24.97
N ARG A 103 -7.03 3.35 24.27
CA ARG A 103 -6.86 3.38 22.81
C ARG A 103 -5.45 2.93 22.46
N LEU A 104 -5.32 1.88 21.66
CA LEU A 104 -4.03 1.35 21.20
C LEU A 104 -3.56 2.04 19.92
N GLY A 105 -4.49 2.46 19.05
CA GLY A 105 -4.17 3.25 17.87
C GLY A 105 -5.15 3.07 16.73
N SER A 106 -4.86 3.78 15.64
CA SER A 106 -5.51 3.56 14.34
C SER A 106 -4.42 3.26 13.32
N TYR A 107 -4.60 2.21 12.53
CA TYR A 107 -3.57 1.67 11.64
C TYR A 107 -4.16 1.42 10.26
N THR A 108 -3.37 1.60 9.21
CA THR A 108 -3.74 1.19 7.86
C THR A 108 -2.68 0.27 7.26
N THR A 109 -3.13 -0.62 6.37
CA THR A 109 -2.24 -1.51 5.60
C THR A 109 -2.95 -1.99 4.34
N MET A 110 -2.30 -2.82 3.54
CA MET A 110 -2.87 -3.48 2.37
C MET A 110 -2.94 -4.98 2.58
N LEU A 111 -3.93 -5.63 1.97
CA LEU A 111 -4.07 -7.08 1.92
C LEU A 111 -4.46 -7.51 0.51
N ALA A 112 -4.28 -8.78 0.20
CA ALA A 112 -4.80 -9.39 -1.01
C ALA A 112 -5.52 -10.68 -0.67
N PHE A 113 -6.54 -11.00 -1.47
CA PHE A 113 -7.28 -12.24 -1.33
C PHE A 113 -7.55 -12.90 -2.67
N ARG A 114 -7.80 -14.21 -2.63
CA ARG A 114 -8.32 -15.01 -3.73
C ARG A 114 -9.47 -15.90 -3.24
N LYS A 115 -10.52 -16.00 -4.02
CA LYS A 115 -11.63 -16.93 -3.84
C LYS A 115 -11.33 -18.23 -4.58
N LYS A 116 -11.38 -19.36 -3.88
CA LYS A 116 -11.24 -20.71 -4.45
C LYS A 116 -12.47 -21.53 -4.05
N GLY A 117 -13.40 -21.70 -4.99
CA GLY A 117 -14.72 -22.25 -4.68
C GLY A 117 -15.46 -21.34 -3.71
N GLU A 118 -15.83 -21.86 -2.54
CA GLU A 118 -16.48 -21.07 -1.48
C GLU A 118 -15.49 -20.40 -0.52
N LEU A 119 -14.20 -20.74 -0.57
CA LEU A 119 -13.21 -20.26 0.38
C LEU A 119 -12.59 -18.94 -0.07
N TYR A 120 -12.51 -17.97 0.83
CA TYR A 120 -11.70 -16.77 0.67
C TYR A 120 -10.34 -17.02 1.33
N LEU A 121 -9.27 -16.94 0.55
CA LEU A 121 -7.91 -17.20 0.98
C LEU A 121 -7.13 -15.90 0.98
N ARG A 122 -6.36 -15.66 2.04
CA ARG A 122 -5.31 -14.64 2.03
C ARG A 122 -4.21 -15.08 1.07
N VAL A 123 -3.73 -14.17 0.23
CA VAL A 123 -2.53 -14.35 -0.61
C VAL A 123 -1.53 -13.24 -0.30
N PRO A 124 -0.22 -13.46 -0.54
CA PRO A 124 0.78 -12.41 -0.38
C PRO A 124 0.34 -11.12 -1.07
N ALA A 125 0.43 -9.99 -0.37
CA ALA A 125 0.02 -8.68 -0.88
C ALA A 125 1.22 -7.76 -1.06
N LEU A 126 1.05 -6.73 -1.88
CA LEU A 126 1.92 -5.55 -1.84
C LEU A 126 1.48 -4.67 -0.67
N VAL A 127 2.27 -4.64 0.39
CA VAL A 127 2.02 -3.78 1.55
C VAL A 127 2.55 -2.37 1.33
N GLU A 128 3.48 -2.18 0.41
CA GLU A 128 3.96 -0.87 -0.04
C GLU A 128 4.35 -0.90 -1.52
N GLY A 129 4.22 0.26 -2.18
CA GLY A 129 4.49 0.39 -3.61
C GLY A 129 3.42 -0.30 -4.48
N PRO A 130 3.73 -0.54 -5.76
CA PRO A 130 5.03 -0.32 -6.39
C PRO A 130 5.39 1.16 -6.54
N LEU A 131 6.68 1.49 -6.36
CA LEU A 131 7.24 2.82 -6.57
C LEU A 131 8.25 2.74 -7.72
N VAL A 132 8.15 3.69 -8.65
CA VAL A 132 9.10 3.84 -9.75
C VAL A 132 10.19 4.83 -9.32
N ASN A 133 11.42 4.36 -9.22
CA ASN A 133 12.54 5.10 -8.64
C ASN A 133 13.76 5.10 -9.58
N LEU A 134 14.69 6.02 -9.32
CA LEU A 134 16.01 6.06 -9.96
C LEU A 134 15.99 6.16 -11.49
N ALA A 135 14.91 6.69 -12.08
CA ALA A 135 14.92 7.08 -13.48
C ALA A 135 15.90 8.25 -13.66
N SER A 136 16.93 8.08 -14.49
CA SER A 136 17.99 9.08 -14.66
C SER A 136 18.34 9.29 -16.13
N SER A 137 18.55 10.55 -16.52
CA SER A 137 19.08 10.87 -17.86
C SER A 137 20.55 10.48 -18.04
N ASP A 138 21.26 10.07 -16.98
CA ASP A 138 22.59 9.45 -17.07
C ASP A 138 22.52 8.00 -17.54
N ASP A 139 21.42 7.31 -17.23
CA ASP A 139 21.12 5.94 -17.69
C ASP A 139 19.64 5.84 -18.12
N PRO A 140 19.29 6.47 -19.26
CA PRO A 140 17.88 6.65 -19.65
C PRO A 140 17.21 5.34 -20.11
N GLY A 141 17.95 4.23 -20.21
CA GLY A 141 17.43 2.92 -20.54
C GLY A 141 17.07 2.07 -19.32
N SER A 142 17.16 2.63 -18.10
CA SER A 142 16.89 1.89 -16.87
C SER A 142 15.97 2.63 -15.89
N VAL A 143 15.34 1.83 -15.03
CA VAL A 143 14.52 2.30 -13.91
C VAL A 143 14.45 1.22 -12.84
N THR A 144 14.32 1.61 -11.58
CA THR A 144 14.14 0.65 -10.48
C THR A 144 12.69 0.67 -10.03
N VAL A 145 12.06 -0.49 -9.95
CA VAL A 145 10.75 -0.64 -9.31
C VAL A 145 10.96 -1.25 -7.93
N SER A 146 10.52 -0.54 -6.89
CA SER A 146 10.60 -1.04 -5.51
C SER A 146 9.24 -1.23 -4.87
N PHE A 147 9.13 -2.24 -4.03
CA PHE A 147 7.91 -2.58 -3.29
C PHE A 147 8.22 -3.44 -2.08
N ILE A 148 7.26 -3.55 -1.16
CA ILE A 148 7.34 -4.46 -0.03
C ILE A 148 6.18 -5.46 -0.10
N SER A 149 6.51 -6.74 0.04
CA SER A 149 5.54 -7.84 0.15
C SER A 149 5.23 -8.17 1.62
N GLU A 150 4.04 -8.73 1.86
CA GLU A 150 3.62 -9.12 3.21
C GLU A 150 4.44 -10.28 3.81
N GLU A 151 5.00 -11.14 2.96
CA GLU A 151 5.75 -12.33 3.32
C GLU A 151 6.87 -12.58 2.31
N LYS A 152 7.93 -13.31 2.71
CA LYS A 152 9.09 -13.56 1.84
C LYS A 152 8.69 -14.34 0.59
N VAL A 153 8.74 -13.68 -0.57
CA VAL A 153 8.42 -14.27 -1.88
C VAL A 153 9.37 -13.72 -2.94
N LYS A 154 9.44 -14.37 -4.11
CA LYS A 154 10.11 -13.73 -5.25
C LYS A 154 9.19 -12.67 -5.83
N GLY A 155 9.68 -11.44 -5.93
CA GLY A 155 9.00 -10.36 -6.62
C GLY A 155 9.26 -10.45 -8.12
N LYS A 156 8.26 -10.12 -8.94
CA LYS A 156 8.41 -9.97 -10.39
C LYS A 156 7.86 -8.64 -10.88
N VAL A 157 8.55 -8.03 -11.83
CA VAL A 157 8.05 -6.90 -12.61
C VAL A 157 7.86 -7.36 -14.04
N ILE A 158 6.61 -7.31 -14.50
CA ILE A 158 6.20 -7.71 -15.83
C ILE A 158 5.94 -6.45 -16.64
N VAL A 159 6.77 -6.19 -17.65
CA VAL A 159 6.68 -5.00 -18.51
C VAL A 159 6.11 -5.40 -19.87
N SER A 160 5.08 -4.68 -20.31
CA SER A 160 4.42 -4.84 -21.60
C SER A 160 4.60 -3.59 -22.46
N GLY A 161 4.61 -3.76 -23.78
CA GLY A 161 4.71 -2.63 -24.74
C GLY A 161 6.14 -2.29 -25.15
N ALA A 162 7.14 -3.10 -24.78
CA ALA A 162 8.47 -2.98 -25.38
C ALA A 162 8.45 -3.44 -26.84
N LYS A 163 9.35 -2.90 -27.67
CA LYS A 163 9.58 -3.38 -29.05
C LYS A 163 9.83 -4.91 -29.09
N ALA A 164 10.38 -5.46 -28.02
CA ALA A 164 10.66 -6.89 -27.83
C ALA A 164 9.48 -7.71 -27.25
N GLY A 165 8.30 -7.12 -27.07
CA GLY A 165 7.14 -7.78 -26.46
C GLY A 165 7.12 -7.67 -24.93
N LYS A 166 6.88 -8.79 -24.24
CA LYS A 166 6.75 -8.87 -22.78
C LYS A 166 8.11 -9.15 -22.14
N LEU A 167 8.58 -8.26 -21.27
CA LEU A 167 9.79 -8.44 -20.47
C LEU A 167 9.41 -8.83 -19.03
N VAL A 168 10.21 -9.69 -18.39
CA VAL A 168 10.00 -10.12 -17.01
C VAL A 168 11.32 -10.01 -16.26
N PHE A 169 11.29 -9.28 -15.15
CA PHE A 169 12.40 -9.11 -14.23
C PHE A 169 11.99 -9.72 -12.89
N GLU A 170 12.89 -10.44 -12.22
CA GLU A 170 12.57 -11.23 -11.02
C GLU A 170 13.74 -11.21 -10.03
N ASP A 171 13.43 -11.27 -8.74
CA ASP A 171 14.42 -11.48 -7.70
C ASP A 171 15.10 -12.86 -7.80
N SER A 172 16.39 -12.91 -7.46
CA SER A 172 17.12 -14.17 -7.35
C SER A 172 16.58 -15.07 -6.23
N GLU A 173 16.08 -14.48 -5.14
CA GLU A 173 15.64 -15.17 -3.93
C GLU A 173 14.36 -14.57 -3.31
N PRO A 174 13.66 -15.29 -2.41
CA PRO A 174 12.50 -14.75 -1.71
C PRO A 174 12.85 -13.64 -0.70
N LEU A 175 12.28 -12.45 -0.90
CA LEU A 175 12.54 -11.24 -0.10
C LEU A 175 11.23 -10.63 0.41
N LEU A 176 11.34 -9.76 1.43
CA LEU A 176 10.24 -8.87 1.85
C LEU A 176 10.31 -7.52 1.13
N GLN A 177 11.51 -7.00 0.95
CA GLN A 177 11.79 -5.73 0.31
C GLN A 177 12.41 -6.02 -1.05
N HIS A 178 11.83 -5.44 -2.09
CA HIS A 178 12.19 -5.71 -3.47
C HIS A 178 12.67 -4.43 -4.12
N GLU A 179 13.81 -4.50 -4.81
CA GLU A 179 14.36 -3.44 -5.62
C GLU A 179 14.81 -4.05 -6.96
N ILE A 180 13.89 -4.04 -7.92
CA ILE A 180 14.08 -4.72 -9.21
C ILE A 180 14.49 -3.70 -10.26
N LEU A 181 15.74 -3.80 -10.71
CA LEU A 181 16.30 -2.97 -11.78
C LEU A 181 15.84 -3.47 -13.15
N LEU A 182 15.05 -2.66 -13.84
CA LEU A 182 14.66 -2.86 -15.22
C LEU A 182 15.72 -2.23 -16.12
N LYS A 183 16.27 -2.99 -17.06
CA LYS A 183 17.28 -2.54 -18.04
C LYS A 183 16.80 -2.77 -19.47
N ASP A 184 17.59 -2.26 -20.41
CA ASP A 184 17.39 -2.44 -21.85
C ASP A 184 16.05 -1.88 -22.35
N LEU A 185 15.55 -0.86 -21.65
CA LEU A 185 14.38 -0.09 -22.05
C LEU A 185 14.80 1.03 -23.00
N GLN A 186 13.84 1.52 -23.79
CA GLN A 186 14.04 2.68 -24.64
C GLN A 186 13.90 3.95 -23.80
N PRO A 187 14.80 4.95 -23.96
CA PRO A 187 14.66 6.27 -23.37
C PRO A 187 13.32 6.94 -23.67
N ALA A 188 12.89 7.84 -22.79
CA ALA A 188 11.68 8.67 -22.95
C ALA A 188 10.40 7.90 -23.32
N THR A 189 10.28 6.64 -22.90
CA THR A 189 9.21 5.73 -23.33
C THR A 189 8.34 5.32 -22.15
N THR A 190 7.02 5.40 -22.34
CA THR A 190 6.04 4.90 -21.38
C THR A 190 5.76 3.42 -21.61
N TYR A 191 5.84 2.64 -20.53
CA TYR A 191 5.57 1.22 -20.51
C TYR A 191 4.43 0.91 -19.55
N ARG A 192 3.62 -0.09 -19.89
CA ARG A 192 2.68 -0.69 -18.95
C ARG A 192 3.40 -1.77 -18.17
N TYR A 193 3.23 -1.79 -16.85
CA TYR A 193 3.81 -2.82 -16.01
C TYR A 193 2.84 -3.34 -14.96
N ARG A 194 3.14 -4.53 -14.44
CA ARG A 194 2.47 -5.14 -13.30
C ARG A 194 3.51 -5.74 -12.37
N VAL A 195 3.23 -5.72 -11.07
CA VAL A 195 4.04 -6.41 -10.08
C VAL A 195 3.34 -7.68 -9.64
N GLN A 196 4.09 -8.77 -9.56
CA GLN A 196 3.60 -10.05 -9.07
C GLN A 196 4.36 -10.45 -7.80
N VAL A 197 3.62 -10.86 -6.76
CA VAL A 197 4.15 -11.44 -5.53
C VAL A 197 3.35 -12.69 -5.20
N GLY A 198 4.00 -13.86 -5.32
CA GLY A 198 3.31 -15.15 -5.26
C GLY A 198 2.15 -15.23 -6.26
N ASP A 199 0.95 -15.45 -5.73
CA ASP A 199 -0.31 -15.53 -6.50
C ASP A 199 -0.95 -14.18 -6.80
N PHE A 200 -0.52 -13.11 -6.13
CA PHE A 200 -1.06 -11.78 -6.35
C PHE A 200 -0.41 -11.10 -7.54
N LEU A 201 -1.23 -10.43 -8.36
CA LEU A 201 -0.81 -9.64 -9.50
C LEU A 201 -1.49 -8.28 -9.44
N SER A 202 -0.69 -7.20 -9.38
CA SER A 202 -1.20 -5.83 -9.23
C SER A 202 -2.10 -5.42 -10.39
N SER A 203 -2.89 -4.36 -10.19
CA SER A 203 -3.46 -3.61 -11.31
C SER A 203 -2.36 -3.15 -12.29
N PRO A 204 -2.66 -3.03 -13.60
CA PRO A 204 -1.78 -2.38 -14.55
C PRO A 204 -1.44 -0.95 -14.10
N ALA A 205 -0.16 -0.60 -14.16
CA ALA A 205 0.33 0.75 -13.93
C ALA A 205 1.24 1.18 -15.08
N GLU A 206 1.60 2.45 -15.14
CA GLU A 206 2.51 3.00 -16.13
C GLU A 206 3.81 3.45 -15.47
N LEU A 207 4.92 3.18 -16.14
CA LEU A 207 6.21 3.76 -15.82
C LEU A 207 6.76 4.45 -17.07
N ARG A 208 7.57 5.48 -16.88
CA ARG A 208 8.25 6.16 -17.98
C ARG A 208 9.73 6.21 -17.70
N THR A 209 10.53 5.76 -18.66
CA THR A 209 11.99 5.89 -18.59
C THR A 209 12.40 7.35 -18.74
N ALA A 210 13.52 7.71 -18.12
CA ALA A 210 14.03 9.06 -18.21
C ALA A 210 14.35 9.43 -19.66
N PRO A 211 14.13 10.69 -20.07
CA PRO A 211 14.55 11.15 -21.37
C PRO A 211 16.06 11.40 -21.39
N PRO A 212 16.70 11.48 -22.58
CA PRO A 212 18.04 12.01 -22.71
C PRO A 212 18.15 13.43 -22.15
N LYS A 213 19.35 13.83 -21.72
CA LYS A 213 19.59 15.18 -21.20
C LYS A 213 19.22 16.25 -22.24
N GLY A 214 18.48 17.26 -21.80
CA GLY A 214 18.05 18.40 -22.65
C GLY A 214 16.88 18.10 -23.60
N PHE A 215 16.25 16.92 -23.50
CA PHE A 215 15.18 16.53 -24.42
C PHE A 215 13.84 17.23 -24.17
N GLU A 216 13.47 17.47 -22.91
CA GLU A 216 12.19 18.07 -22.55
C GLU A 216 12.24 18.85 -21.23
N SER A 217 11.22 19.69 -21.03
CA SER A 217 10.98 20.35 -19.75
C SER A 217 10.43 19.37 -18.72
N VAL A 218 10.91 19.54 -17.49
CA VAL A 218 10.50 18.72 -16.35
C VAL A 218 9.50 19.48 -15.49
N ARG A 219 8.44 18.80 -15.07
CA ARG A 219 7.49 19.30 -14.08
C ARG A 219 7.52 18.40 -12.86
N PHE A 220 7.74 18.97 -11.69
CA PHE A 220 7.70 18.25 -10.43
C PHE A 220 6.88 19.01 -9.41
N ALA A 221 6.39 18.29 -8.39
CA ALA A 221 5.82 18.91 -7.20
C ALA A 221 6.81 18.82 -6.06
N TYR A 222 6.88 19.88 -5.25
CA TYR A 222 7.70 19.91 -4.04
C TYR A 222 6.80 19.83 -2.81
N LEU A 223 7.13 18.93 -1.89
CA LEU A 223 6.47 18.73 -0.60
C LEU A 223 7.50 18.86 0.52
N GLY A 224 7.05 19.24 1.71
CA GLY A 224 7.87 19.28 2.92
C GLY A 224 6.97 19.28 4.15
N ASP A 225 7.55 18.93 5.31
CA ASP A 225 6.87 19.03 6.60
C ASP A 225 5.54 18.26 6.66
N THR A 226 5.53 17.05 6.11
CA THR A 226 4.33 16.20 5.98
C THR A 226 3.98 15.40 7.24
N ARG A 227 4.73 15.63 8.32
CA ARG A 227 4.51 15.08 9.66
C ARG A 227 3.08 15.28 10.19
N GLY A 228 2.73 14.53 11.24
CA GLY A 228 1.40 14.59 11.85
C GLY A 228 1.06 15.99 12.37
N GLY A 229 -0.14 16.47 12.03
CA GLY A 229 -0.70 17.74 12.49
C GLY A 229 -1.63 17.60 13.69
N TYR A 230 -2.23 18.72 14.10
CA TYR A 230 -3.22 18.78 15.18
C TYR A 230 -4.58 18.19 14.75
N GLY A 231 -5.33 17.66 15.73
CA GLY A 231 -6.73 17.22 15.53
C GLY A 231 -6.95 15.70 15.40
N GLY A 232 -5.89 14.89 15.49
CA GLY A 232 -6.00 13.42 15.47
C GLY A 232 -6.55 12.85 14.16
N GLY A 233 -7.03 11.60 14.20
CA GLY A 233 -7.56 10.91 13.02
C GLY A 233 -6.55 10.90 11.86
N LEU A 234 -7.03 11.13 10.63
CA LEU A 234 -6.19 11.19 9.42
C LEU A 234 -5.20 12.36 9.38
N LYS A 235 -5.37 13.37 10.24
CA LYS A 235 -4.42 14.49 10.35
C LYS A 235 -3.17 14.14 11.15
N SER A 236 -3.21 13.07 11.93
CA SER A 236 -2.09 12.58 12.75
C SER A 236 -2.06 11.04 12.72
N HIS A 237 -2.31 10.47 11.55
CA HIS A 237 -2.45 9.03 11.38
C HIS A 237 -1.06 8.41 11.29
N MET A 238 -0.73 7.57 12.27
CA MET A 238 0.57 6.88 12.34
C MET A 238 1.74 7.86 12.15
N GLY A 239 1.68 9.06 12.75
CA GLY A 239 2.76 10.06 12.67
C GLY A 239 2.82 10.89 11.39
N VAL A 240 1.81 10.83 10.53
CA VAL A 240 1.73 11.55 9.25
C VAL A 240 0.41 12.31 9.13
N ASN A 241 0.41 13.47 8.48
CA ASN A 241 -0.82 14.15 8.06
C ASN A 241 -1.38 13.52 6.77
N PHE A 242 -1.83 12.27 6.90
CA PHE A 242 -2.24 11.40 5.80
C PHE A 242 -3.22 12.06 4.84
N SER A 243 -4.28 12.69 5.36
CA SER A 243 -5.31 13.34 4.53
C SER A 243 -4.77 14.53 3.72
N THR A 244 -3.85 15.31 4.28
CA THR A 244 -3.26 16.45 3.56
C THR A 244 -2.28 15.96 2.51
N VAL A 245 -1.44 14.99 2.84
CA VAL A 245 -0.44 14.43 1.90
C VAL A 245 -1.11 13.78 0.70
N GLU A 246 -2.12 12.93 0.92
CA GLU A 246 -2.86 12.28 -0.17
C GLU A 246 -3.53 13.32 -1.09
N ARG A 247 -4.12 14.38 -0.51
CA ARG A 247 -4.71 15.49 -1.28
C ARG A 247 -3.67 16.31 -2.05
N LEU A 248 -2.50 16.58 -1.48
CA LEU A 248 -1.43 17.28 -2.19
C LEU A 248 -0.91 16.41 -3.35
N CYS A 249 -0.82 15.10 -3.17
CA CYS A 249 -0.44 14.16 -4.22
C CYS A 249 -1.49 14.12 -5.34
N SER A 250 -2.78 14.13 -5.02
CA SER A 250 -3.82 14.17 -6.06
C SER A 250 -3.81 15.48 -6.87
N ILE A 251 -3.52 16.61 -6.20
CA ILE A 251 -3.31 17.89 -6.88
C ILE A 251 -2.08 17.81 -7.79
N ALA A 252 -0.94 17.34 -7.29
CA ALA A 252 0.30 17.19 -8.06
C ALA A 252 0.09 16.30 -9.30
N TYR A 253 -0.57 15.16 -9.13
CA TYR A 253 -0.95 14.24 -10.19
C TYR A 253 -1.82 14.94 -11.24
N SER A 254 -2.90 15.61 -10.83
CA SER A 254 -3.80 16.33 -11.75
C SER A 254 -3.11 17.48 -12.52
N LYS A 255 -2.01 18.01 -11.98
CA LYS A 255 -1.21 19.07 -12.61
C LYS A 255 -0.10 18.51 -13.51
N GLY A 256 -0.01 17.19 -13.66
CA GLY A 256 0.96 16.51 -14.51
C GLY A 256 2.39 16.52 -13.95
N ALA A 257 2.56 16.52 -12.62
CA ALA A 257 3.88 16.35 -12.04
C ALA A 257 4.43 14.96 -12.40
N GLN A 258 5.69 14.92 -12.84
CA GLN A 258 6.40 13.71 -13.27
C GLN A 258 7.09 12.99 -12.10
N TYR A 259 7.43 13.73 -11.05
CA TYR A 259 7.94 13.18 -9.78
C TYR A 259 7.62 14.13 -8.62
N LEU A 260 7.73 13.57 -7.41
CA LEU A 260 7.64 14.31 -6.15
C LEU A 260 9.06 14.53 -5.59
N ALA A 261 9.39 15.79 -5.32
CA ALA A 261 10.56 16.15 -4.52
C ALA A 261 10.09 16.41 -3.08
N VAL A 262 10.70 15.77 -2.10
CA VAL A 262 10.30 15.88 -0.69
C VAL A 262 11.48 16.40 0.12
N GLY A 263 11.36 17.61 0.67
CA GLY A 263 12.46 18.34 1.29
C GLY A 263 12.90 17.85 2.67
N GLY A 264 12.16 16.93 3.28
CA GLY A 264 12.42 16.45 4.63
C GLY A 264 11.17 16.44 5.50
N ASP A 265 11.34 16.02 6.75
CA ASP A 265 10.29 15.94 7.78
C ASP A 265 9.02 15.22 7.30
N LEU A 266 9.27 14.04 6.70
CA LEU A 266 8.25 13.15 6.13
C LEU A 266 7.23 12.73 7.20
N VAL A 267 7.76 12.36 8.37
CA VAL A 267 7.06 11.78 9.51
C VAL A 267 7.43 12.54 10.78
N ASN A 268 6.73 12.30 11.89
CA ASN A 268 7.09 12.88 13.18
C ASN A 268 8.53 12.57 13.58
N GLY A 269 8.96 11.30 13.46
CA GLY A 269 10.34 10.89 13.69
C GLY A 269 10.83 10.97 15.14
N TYR A 270 10.06 11.55 16.06
CA TYR A 270 10.37 11.69 17.49
C TYR A 270 10.16 10.38 18.26
N SER A 271 10.85 9.31 17.86
CA SER A 271 10.72 7.98 18.45
C SER A 271 12.07 7.28 18.52
N ALA A 272 12.37 6.69 19.68
CA ALA A 272 13.54 5.85 19.87
C ALA A 272 13.29 4.37 19.53
N VAL A 273 12.04 4.01 19.19
CA VAL A 273 11.66 2.62 18.89
C VAL A 273 11.64 2.42 17.38
N PRO A 274 12.52 1.58 16.80
CA PRO A 274 12.60 1.39 15.34
C PRO A 274 11.28 0.94 14.70
N GLY A 275 10.51 0.09 15.40
CA GLY A 275 9.22 -0.37 14.94
C GLY A 275 8.20 0.76 14.76
N ASP A 276 8.19 1.73 15.67
CA ASP A 276 7.34 2.91 15.58
C ASP A 276 7.79 3.84 14.44
N PHE A 277 9.10 4.09 14.29
CA PHE A 277 9.61 4.88 13.17
C PHE A 277 9.25 4.26 11.81
N ASN A 278 9.45 2.95 11.65
CA ASN A 278 9.09 2.22 10.44
C ASN A 278 7.58 2.29 10.14
N LEU A 279 6.75 2.22 11.18
CA LEU A 279 5.31 2.37 11.06
C LEU A 279 4.93 3.75 10.49
N GLN A 280 5.62 4.80 10.90
CA GLN A 280 5.36 6.14 10.39
C GLN A 280 5.76 6.27 8.91
N LEU A 281 6.92 5.72 8.53
CA LEU A 281 7.36 5.68 7.12
C LEU A 281 6.40 4.86 6.25
N HIS A 282 5.87 3.76 6.79
CA HIS A 282 4.83 2.97 6.13
C HIS A 282 3.61 3.83 5.81
N ALA A 283 3.10 4.56 6.81
CA ALA A 283 1.95 5.44 6.63
C ALA A 283 2.23 6.56 5.62
N TRP A 284 3.44 7.11 5.59
CA TRP A 284 3.83 8.12 4.62
C TRP A 284 3.81 7.58 3.19
N LYS A 285 4.45 6.41 2.96
CA LYS A 285 4.44 5.73 1.66
C LYS A 285 3.03 5.39 1.20
N GLN A 286 2.17 5.02 2.13
CA GLN A 286 0.75 4.79 1.89
C GLN A 286 -0.01 6.06 1.49
N ALA A 287 0.30 7.22 2.09
CA ALA A 287 -0.35 8.49 1.77
C ALA A 287 0.03 9.02 0.37
N VAL A 288 1.25 8.72 -0.10
CA VAL A 288 1.72 9.13 -1.44
C VAL A 288 1.46 8.09 -2.53
N ALA A 289 0.98 6.90 -2.17
CA ALA A 289 0.83 5.77 -3.10
C ALA A 289 -0.07 6.09 -4.30
N GLY A 290 -1.03 7.00 -4.16
CA GLY A 290 -1.92 7.41 -5.25
C GLY A 290 -1.25 8.13 -6.41
N PHE A 291 -0.04 8.64 -6.21
CA PHE A 291 0.73 9.35 -7.23
C PHE A 291 1.33 8.41 -8.30
N TRP A 292 1.50 7.12 -8.01
CA TRP A 292 2.19 6.12 -8.84
C TRP A 292 1.27 4.99 -9.30
#